data_AF-A0A961PEU3-F1
#
_entry.id   AF-A0A961PEU3-F1
#
_cell.length_a   1.000
_cell.length_b   1.000
_cell.length_c   1.000
_cell.angle_alpha   90.00
_cell.angle_beta   90.00
_cell.angle_gamma   90.00
#
_symmetry.space_group_name_H-M   'P 1'
#
loop_
_entity.id
_entity.type
_entity.pdbx_description
1 polymer ?
#
loop_
_entity_poly.entity_id
_entity_poly.type
_entity_poly.pdbx_seq_one_letter_code
_entity_poly.pdbx_strand_id
1 'polypeptide(L)'
;MAGPNLPFVRANRRPFPDSCPITTLGPDVWIGQGAFIKSGVSIGAGAIIGARATVVRDVPPYAIVVGTPGRVLRLRFPDAIVERLLALQWWNYSIYDLFAAPFDDVDTALGILEEKIGSGAVKPFAGRVLTPADLADPEALAASFKADPIRQAG
;
A
#
# COMPACT_ATOMS: atom_id res chain seq x y z
N MET A 1 -9.65 -24.96 -13.30
CA MET A 1 -10.41 -24.83 -12.04
C MET A 1 -9.76 -23.72 -11.24
N ALA A 2 -10.41 -22.58 -11.06
CA ALA A 2 -9.89 -21.53 -10.18
C ALA A 2 -9.87 -22.08 -8.74
N GLY A 3 -8.70 -22.08 -8.11
CA GLY A 3 -8.59 -22.45 -6.70
C GLY A 3 -9.53 -21.57 -5.85
N PRO A 4 -9.97 -22.05 -4.68
CA PRO A 4 -10.86 -21.28 -3.83
C PRO A 4 -10.27 -19.90 -3.52
N ASN A 5 -11.04 -18.84 -3.79
CA ASN A 5 -10.60 -17.47 -3.55
C ASN A 5 -10.40 -17.21 -2.03
N LEU A 6 -9.61 -16.20 -1.69
CA LEU A 6 -9.31 -15.86 -0.28
C LEU A 6 -10.57 -15.74 0.61
N PRO A 7 -11.68 -15.11 0.14
CA PRO A 7 -12.94 -15.08 0.87
C PRO A 7 -13.52 -16.47 1.17
N PHE A 8 -13.55 -17.38 0.18
CA PHE A 8 -14.03 -18.74 0.36
C PHE A 8 -13.17 -19.53 1.36
N VAL A 9 -11.84 -19.44 1.25
CA VAL A 9 -10.93 -20.14 2.18
C VAL A 9 -11.13 -19.62 3.60
N ARG A 10 -11.33 -18.31 3.76
CA ARG A 10 -11.59 -17.68 5.06
C ARG A 10 -12.93 -18.09 5.67
N ALA A 11 -13.98 -18.22 4.85
CA ALA A 11 -15.31 -18.61 5.30
C ALA A 11 -15.42 -20.11 5.65
N ASN A 12 -14.74 -20.98 4.88
CA ASN A 12 -15.02 -22.43 4.91
C ASN A 12 -13.88 -23.30 5.49
N ARG A 13 -12.72 -22.73 5.86
CA ARG A 13 -11.58 -23.50 6.41
C ARG A 13 -11.06 -22.99 7.77
N ARG A 14 -11.93 -22.44 8.62
CA ARG A 14 -11.56 -22.09 10.01
C ARG A 14 -12.28 -23.02 10.98
N PRO A 15 -11.57 -23.98 11.62
CA PRO A 15 -12.14 -24.81 12.68
C PRO A 15 -12.62 -23.99 13.89
N PHE A 16 -11.98 -22.83 14.12
CA PHE A 16 -12.32 -21.89 15.18
C PHE A 16 -12.39 -20.46 14.60
N PRO A 17 -13.55 -19.78 14.65
CA PRO A 17 -13.75 -18.47 14.02
C PRO A 17 -12.69 -17.41 14.40
N ASP A 18 -12.27 -17.40 15.67
CA ASP A 18 -11.39 -16.38 16.25
C ASP A 18 -9.89 -16.76 16.30
N SER A 19 -9.52 -17.95 15.80
CA SER A 19 -8.16 -18.49 15.98
C SER A 19 -7.06 -17.81 15.15
N CYS A 20 -7.43 -17.07 14.09
CA CYS A 20 -6.49 -16.42 13.18
C CYS A 20 -6.97 -14.98 12.89
N PRO A 21 -6.69 -14.02 13.79
CA PRO A 21 -7.01 -12.62 13.55
C PRO A 21 -6.18 -12.09 12.37
N ILE A 22 -6.81 -11.30 11.50
CA ILE A 22 -6.21 -10.81 10.27
C ILE A 22 -5.19 -9.73 10.61
N THR A 23 -3.95 -9.91 10.15
CA THR A 23 -2.93 -8.87 10.15
C THR A 23 -3.11 -7.99 8.93
N THR A 24 -3.15 -6.67 9.12
CA THR A 24 -3.30 -5.68 8.04
C THR A 24 -2.01 -4.89 7.90
N LEU A 25 -1.63 -4.63 6.65
CA LEU A 25 -0.46 -3.82 6.30
C LEU A 25 -0.94 -2.62 5.49
N GLY A 26 -0.57 -1.42 5.93
CA GLY A 26 -0.77 -0.21 5.18
C GLY A 26 0.12 -0.13 3.93
N PRO A 27 -0.14 0.84 3.05
CA PRO A 27 0.72 1.16 1.91
C PRO A 27 2.08 1.70 2.37
N ASP A 28 3.10 1.56 1.52
CA ASP A 28 4.47 2.04 1.79
C ASP A 28 5.12 1.47 3.08
N VAL A 29 4.69 0.28 3.52
CA VAL A 29 5.30 -0.39 4.68
C VAL A 29 6.58 -1.11 4.27
N TRP A 30 7.66 -0.89 5.02
CA TRP A 30 8.92 -1.60 4.84
C TRP A 30 9.16 -2.58 6.00
N ILE A 31 9.44 -3.85 5.68
CA ILE A 31 9.68 -4.91 6.66
C ILE A 31 11.09 -5.47 6.48
N GLY A 32 11.91 -5.32 7.52
CA GLY A 32 13.27 -5.82 7.58
C GLY A 32 13.33 -7.34 7.71
N GLN A 33 14.48 -7.89 7.31
CA GLN A 33 14.73 -9.32 7.34
C GLN A 33 14.50 -9.92 8.73
N GLY A 34 13.76 -11.03 8.78
CA GLY A 34 13.57 -11.82 9.99
C GLY A 34 12.68 -11.16 11.06
N ALA A 35 11.95 -10.09 10.72
CA ALA A 35 10.96 -9.52 11.62
C ALA A 35 9.84 -10.52 11.93
N PHE A 36 9.41 -10.55 13.19
CA PHE A 36 8.26 -11.30 13.65
C PHE A 36 7.08 -10.36 13.87
N ILE A 37 5.93 -10.66 13.27
CA ILE A 37 4.69 -9.88 13.44
C ILE A 37 3.61 -10.82 14.00
N LYS A 38 3.09 -10.49 15.18
CA LYS A 38 2.00 -11.24 15.80
C LYS A 38 0.73 -11.16 14.93
N SER A 39 0.03 -12.29 14.78
CA SER A 39 -1.26 -12.33 14.08
C SER A 39 -2.25 -11.34 14.71
N GLY A 40 -2.98 -10.61 13.87
CA GLY A 40 -4.00 -9.63 14.30
C GLY A 40 -3.48 -8.23 14.55
N VAL A 41 -2.18 -7.98 14.34
CA VAL A 41 -1.59 -6.64 14.41
C VAL A 41 -1.94 -5.83 13.16
N SER A 42 -2.20 -4.55 13.34
CA SER A 42 -2.31 -3.57 12.26
C SER A 42 -1.02 -2.76 12.14
N ILE A 43 -0.45 -2.69 10.93
CA ILE A 43 0.72 -1.87 10.63
C ILE A 43 0.29 -0.68 9.76
N GLY A 44 0.44 0.53 10.29
CA GLY A 44 0.04 1.77 9.60
C GLY A 44 0.83 2.07 8.32
N ALA A 45 0.27 2.92 7.48
CA ALA A 45 0.90 3.36 6.23
C ALA A 45 2.30 3.96 6.48
N GLY A 46 3.27 3.67 5.62
CA GLY A 46 4.62 4.21 5.72
C GLY A 46 5.44 3.69 6.90
N ALA A 47 4.95 2.72 7.69
CA ALA A 47 5.68 2.21 8.84
C ALA A 47 6.91 1.38 8.44
N ILE A 48 7.95 1.44 9.26
CA ILE A 48 9.20 0.69 9.08
C ILE A 48 9.35 -0.31 10.23
N ILE A 49 9.44 -1.59 9.89
CA ILE A 49 9.76 -2.66 10.84
C ILE A 49 11.22 -3.04 10.63
N GLY A 50 12.07 -2.77 11.63
CA GLY A 50 13.49 -3.11 11.56
C GLY A 50 13.74 -4.61 11.47
N ALA A 51 14.94 -4.98 11.00
CA ALA A 51 15.35 -6.37 10.93
C ALA A 51 15.28 -7.05 12.31
N ARG A 52 14.78 -8.28 12.34
CA ARG A 52 14.59 -9.11 13.54
C ARG A 52 13.68 -8.49 14.62
N ALA A 53 12.97 -7.40 14.33
CA ALA A 53 12.06 -6.79 15.30
C ALA A 53 10.86 -7.71 15.62
N THR A 54 10.36 -7.67 16.86
CA THR A 54 9.23 -8.51 17.31
C THR A 54 8.01 -7.64 17.59
N VAL A 55 7.16 -7.46 16.59
CA VAL A 55 5.96 -6.62 16.65
C VAL A 55 4.81 -7.40 17.28
N VAL A 56 4.44 -7.01 18.50
CA VAL A 56 3.37 -7.64 19.29
C VAL A 56 2.16 -6.73 19.53
N ARG A 57 2.21 -5.49 19.05
CA ARG A 57 1.18 -4.45 19.16
C ARG A 57 1.06 -3.71 17.83
N ASP A 58 -0.05 -3.02 17.65
CA ASP A 58 -0.29 -2.17 16.48
C ASP A 58 0.78 -1.10 16.33
N VAL A 59 1.13 -0.81 15.08
CA VAL A 59 2.20 0.12 14.72
C VAL A 59 1.57 1.35 14.09
N PRO A 60 1.80 2.55 14.65
CA PRO A 60 1.28 3.79 14.07
C PRO A 60 1.80 4.02 12.65
N PRO A 61 1.07 4.77 11.81
CA PRO A 61 1.59 5.19 10.51
C PRO A 61 2.92 5.94 10.63
N TYR A 62 3.81 5.73 9.67
CA TYR A 62 5.14 6.34 9.61
C TYR A 62 6.04 6.06 10.82
N ALA A 63 5.67 5.15 11.71
CA ALA A 63 6.49 4.77 12.85
C ALA A 63 7.62 3.81 12.45
N ILE A 64 8.78 3.98 13.09
CA ILE A 64 9.92 3.08 12.97
C ILE A 64 9.95 2.18 14.21
N VAL A 65 9.82 0.87 14.03
CA VAL A 65 9.79 -0.12 15.11
C VAL A 65 11.03 -1.01 15.05
N VAL A 66 11.72 -1.15 16.17
CA VAL A 66 12.94 -1.98 16.28
C VAL A 66 12.96 -2.78 17.59
N GLY A 67 13.77 -3.84 17.62
CA GLY A 67 14.08 -4.61 18.83
C GLY A 67 13.08 -5.72 19.18
N THR A 68 13.36 -6.41 20.28
CA THR A 68 12.58 -7.54 20.81
C THR A 68 12.40 -7.38 22.32
N PRO A 69 11.18 -7.10 22.82
CA PRO A 69 9.96 -6.83 22.05
C PRO A 69 10.06 -5.49 21.30
N GLY A 70 9.45 -5.43 20.11
CA GLY A 70 9.46 -4.25 19.24
C GLY A 70 8.88 -3.03 19.94
N ARG A 71 9.56 -1.89 19.80
CA ARG A 71 9.12 -0.58 20.29
C ARG A 71 9.25 0.45 19.18
N VAL A 72 8.33 1.42 19.18
CA VAL A 72 8.46 2.60 18.33
C VAL A 72 9.69 3.38 18.80
N LEU A 73 10.66 3.53 17.90
CA LEU A 73 11.87 4.33 18.12
C LEU A 73 11.58 5.81 17.91
N ARG A 74 10.97 6.14 16.77
CA ARG A 74 10.54 7.48 16.36
C ARG A 74 9.63 7.37 15.15
N LEU A 75 9.03 8.49 14.74
CA LEU A 75 8.41 8.62 13.43
C LEU A 75 9.46 8.91 12.34
N ARG A 76 9.14 8.57 11.09
CA ARG A 76 9.94 8.92 9.91
C ARG A 76 10.00 10.43 9.71
N PHE A 77 8.89 11.12 9.97
CA PHE A 77 8.69 12.55 9.75
C PHE A 77 8.01 13.20 10.98
N PRO A 78 8.03 14.54 11.09
CA PRO A 78 7.22 15.27 12.08
C PRO A 78 5.72 15.02 11.89
N ASP A 79 4.94 15.14 12.97
CA ASP A 79 3.50 14.85 12.98
C ASP A 79 2.73 15.61 11.88
N ALA A 80 3.05 16.89 11.67
CA ALA A 80 2.41 17.72 10.63
C ALA A 80 2.61 17.16 9.20
N ILE A 81 3.78 16.56 8.92
CA ILE A 81 4.07 15.94 7.63
C ILE A 81 3.36 14.59 7.50
N VAL A 82 3.30 13.82 8.59
CA VAL A 82 2.57 12.55 8.64
C VAL A 82 1.09 12.77 8.36
N GLU A 83 0.47 13.77 8.97
CA GLU A 83 -0.92 14.14 8.74
C GLU A 83 -1.19 14.49 7.28
N ARG A 84 -0.34 15.33 6.67
CA ARG A 84 -0.43 15.69 5.25
C ARG A 84 -0.30 14.47 4.33
N LEU A 85 0.68 13.60 4.59
CA LEU A 85 0.87 12.38 3.79
C LEU A 85 -0.32 11.42 3.89
N LEU A 86 -0.90 11.26 5.07
CA LEU A 86 -2.07 10.43 5.30
C LEU A 86 -3.34 11.00 4.66
N ALA A 87 -3.49 12.33 4.64
CA ALA A 87 -4.57 13.00 3.93
C ALA A 87 -4.40 12.89 2.41
N LEU A 88 -3.18 13.05 1.92
CA LEU A 88 -2.83 12.98 0.50
C LEU A 88 -3.09 11.58 -0.08
N GLN A 89 -2.76 10.52 0.66
CA GLN A 89 -2.81 9.13 0.21
C GLN A 89 -2.15 8.94 -1.17
N TRP A 90 -0.93 9.46 -1.32
CA TRP A 90 -0.21 9.54 -2.59
C TRP A 90 -0.07 8.17 -3.30
N TRP A 91 -0.08 7.07 -2.55
CA TRP A 91 -0.05 5.69 -3.07
C TRP A 91 -1.28 5.29 -3.91
N ASN A 92 -2.37 6.06 -3.85
CA ASN A 92 -3.55 5.84 -4.69
C ASN A 92 -3.40 6.46 -6.09
N TYR A 93 -2.32 7.17 -6.38
CA TYR A 93 -2.11 7.85 -7.66
C TYR A 93 -1.10 7.12 -8.54
N SER A 94 -1.12 7.43 -9.84
CA SER A 94 -0.19 6.85 -10.79
C SER A 94 1.22 7.38 -10.55
N ILE A 95 2.23 6.50 -10.61
CA ILE A 95 3.63 6.90 -10.46
C ILE A 95 4.06 7.97 -11.48
N TYR A 96 3.46 7.97 -12.68
CA TYR A 96 3.75 8.96 -13.72
C TYR A 96 3.34 10.38 -13.32
N ASP A 97 2.25 10.52 -12.57
CA ASP A 97 1.74 11.82 -12.11
C ASP A 97 2.63 12.41 -10.99
N LEU A 98 3.34 11.52 -10.29
CA LEU A 98 4.23 11.85 -9.18
C LEU A 98 5.63 12.29 -9.63
N PHE A 99 6.07 12.02 -10.86
CA PHE A 99 7.44 12.31 -11.31
C PHE A 99 7.84 13.79 -11.28
N ALA A 100 6.87 14.71 -11.28
CA ALA A 100 7.18 16.14 -11.15
C ALA A 100 7.48 16.57 -9.70
N ALA A 101 7.14 15.74 -8.71
CA ALA A 101 7.43 16.00 -7.31
C ALA A 101 8.84 15.49 -6.97
N PRO A 102 9.67 16.30 -6.27
CA PRO A 102 10.98 15.83 -5.81
C PRO A 102 10.80 14.72 -4.76
N PHE A 103 11.53 13.60 -4.89
CA PHE A 103 11.44 12.48 -3.93
C PHE A 103 12.42 12.61 -2.75
N ASP A 104 13.35 13.57 -2.82
CA ASP A 104 14.37 13.88 -1.85
C ASP A 104 13.95 14.97 -0.84
N ASP A 105 12.93 15.76 -1.16
CA ASP A 105 12.34 16.77 -0.27
C ASP A 105 10.82 16.55 -0.12
N VAL A 106 10.42 16.04 1.04
CA VAL A 106 9.03 15.71 1.35
C VAL A 106 8.12 16.94 1.42
N ASP A 107 8.61 18.08 1.88
CA ASP A 107 7.80 19.28 2.07
C ASP A 107 7.45 19.90 0.71
N THR A 108 8.46 20.02 -0.17
CA THR A 108 8.27 20.48 -1.54
C THR A 108 7.40 19.50 -2.34
N ALA A 109 7.60 18.19 -2.16
CA ALA A 109 6.77 17.16 -2.80
C ALA A 109 5.29 17.30 -2.44
N LEU A 110 5.00 17.42 -1.14
CA LEU A 110 3.63 17.58 -0.64
C LEU A 110 2.97 18.83 -1.23
N GLY A 111 3.68 19.97 -1.29
CA GLY A 111 3.14 21.21 -1.87
C GLY A 111 2.73 21.04 -3.33
N ILE A 112 3.59 20.45 -4.15
CA ILE A 112 3.30 20.22 -5.59
C ILE A 112 2.14 19.24 -5.77
N LEU A 113 2.11 18.15 -4.98
CA LEU A 113 1.07 17.13 -5.10
C LEU A 113 -0.28 17.65 -4.62
N GLU A 114 -0.32 18.40 -3.52
CA GLU A 114 -1.54 19.03 -3.00
C GLU A 114 -2.11 20.03 -4.02
N GLU A 115 -1.27 20.85 -4.68
CA GLU A 115 -1.70 21.76 -5.74
C GLU A 115 -2.25 21.01 -6.97
N LYS A 116 -1.56 19.96 -7.41
CA LYS A 116 -1.98 19.15 -8.57
C LYS A 116 -3.30 18.42 -8.33
N ILE A 117 -3.52 17.93 -7.11
CA ILE A 117 -4.75 17.25 -6.74
C ILE A 117 -5.88 18.26 -6.54
N GLY A 118 -5.59 19.41 -5.91
CA GLY A 118 -6.55 20.50 -5.73
C GLY A 118 -7.02 21.11 -7.05
N SER A 119 -6.14 21.20 -8.05
CA SER A 119 -6.49 21.65 -9.41
C SER A 119 -7.22 20.59 -10.24
N GLY A 120 -7.32 19.34 -9.75
CA GLY A 120 -7.94 18.22 -10.46
C GLY A 120 -7.12 17.69 -11.65
N ALA A 121 -5.86 18.11 -11.78
CA ALA A 121 -4.96 17.66 -12.82
C ALA A 121 -4.58 16.18 -12.66
N VAL A 122 -4.60 15.68 -11.43
CA VAL A 122 -4.27 14.30 -11.07
C VAL A 122 -5.47 13.63 -10.42
N LYS A 123 -5.80 12.40 -10.86
CA LYS A 123 -6.93 11.62 -10.33
C LYS A 123 -6.42 10.31 -9.72
N PRO A 124 -7.10 9.77 -8.70
CA PRO A 124 -6.77 8.44 -8.18
C PRO A 124 -6.71 7.42 -9.31
N PHE A 125 -5.65 6.62 -9.31
CA PHE A 125 -5.40 5.62 -10.32
C PHE A 125 -6.45 4.51 -10.20
N ALA A 126 -7.34 4.45 -11.18
CA ALA A 126 -8.31 3.37 -11.33
C ALA A 126 -7.84 2.43 -12.46
N GLY A 127 -7.01 1.45 -12.09
CA GLY A 127 -6.60 0.40 -13.03
C GLY A 127 -7.79 -0.42 -13.51
N ARG A 128 -7.77 -0.85 -14.79
CA ARG A 128 -8.79 -1.76 -15.33
C ARG A 128 -8.75 -3.08 -14.56
N VAL A 129 -9.85 -3.42 -13.89
CA VAL A 129 -10.02 -4.72 -13.22
C VAL A 129 -10.41 -5.75 -14.28
N LEU A 130 -9.58 -6.76 -14.46
CA LEU A 130 -9.89 -7.89 -15.33
C LEU A 130 -10.55 -9.00 -14.52
N THR A 131 -11.59 -9.57 -15.08
CA THR A 131 -12.29 -10.74 -14.55
C THR A 131 -11.85 -12.00 -15.29
N PRO A 132 -12.11 -13.20 -14.75
CA PRO A 132 -11.88 -14.44 -15.49
C PRO A 132 -12.60 -14.52 -16.84
N ALA A 133 -13.73 -13.80 -17.00
CA ALA A 133 -14.44 -13.72 -18.27
C ALA A 133 -13.68 -12.91 -19.32
N ASP A 134 -12.96 -11.86 -18.91
CA ASP A 134 -12.11 -11.07 -19.81
C ASP A 134 -10.91 -11.86 -20.35
N LEU A 135 -10.50 -12.92 -19.64
CA LEU A 135 -9.42 -13.83 -20.06
C LEU A 135 -9.88 -14.94 -21.02
N ALA A 136 -11.19 -15.02 -21.33
CA ALA A 136 -11.72 -16.05 -22.22
C ALA A 136 -11.25 -15.87 -23.67
N ASP A 137 -10.94 -14.63 -24.07
CA ASP A 137 -10.32 -14.30 -25.35
C ASP A 137 -9.03 -13.47 -25.12
N PRO A 138 -7.88 -14.15 -24.96
CA PRO A 138 -6.60 -13.49 -24.70
C PRO A 138 -6.16 -12.56 -25.84
N GLU A 139 -6.54 -12.83 -27.09
CA GLU A 139 -6.10 -12.05 -28.25
C GLU A 139 -6.87 -10.73 -28.35
N ALA A 140 -8.20 -10.77 -28.18
CA ALA A 140 -9.01 -9.56 -28.12
C ALA A 140 -8.63 -8.69 -26.91
N LEU A 141 -8.37 -9.32 -25.77
CA LEU A 141 -7.89 -8.63 -24.58
C LEU A 141 -6.52 -7.96 -24.83
N ALA A 142 -5.57 -8.67 -25.44
CA ALA A 142 -4.26 -8.13 -25.79
C ALA A 142 -4.35 -6.96 -26.78
N ALA A 143 -5.27 -7.02 -27.74
CA ALA A 143 -5.54 -5.91 -28.66
C ALA A 143 -6.10 -4.68 -27.93
N SER A 144 -6.97 -4.87 -26.93
CA SER A 144 -7.53 -3.76 -26.15
C SER A 144 -6.46 -2.97 -25.36
N PHE A 145 -5.40 -3.64 -24.90
CA PHE A 145 -4.28 -2.97 -24.21
C PHE A 145 -3.34 -2.18 -25.13
N LYS A 146 -3.40 -2.36 -26.45
CA LYS A 146 -2.58 -1.57 -27.41
C LYS A 146 -3.16 -0.17 -27.62
N ALA A 147 -4.45 0.01 -27.36
CA ALA A 147 -5.14 1.30 -27.43
C ALA A 147 -4.97 2.12 -26.13
N ASP A 148 -4.40 1.55 -25.08
CA ASP A 148 -4.26 2.25 -23.80
C ASP A 148 -3.17 3.33 -23.88
N PRO A 149 -3.49 4.59 -23.51
CA PRO A 149 -2.56 5.71 -23.59
C PRO A 149 -1.31 5.54 -22.72
N ILE A 150 -1.37 4.68 -21.69
CA ILE A 150 -0.21 4.36 -20.83
C ILE A 150 0.94 3.70 -21.61
N ARG A 151 0.66 2.95 -22.69
CA ARG A 151 1.69 2.32 -23.54
C ARG A 151 2.15 3.17 -24.71
N GLN A 152 1.47 4.27 -25.03
CA GLN A 152 1.82 5.14 -26.16
C GLN A 152 2.70 6.33 -25.77
N ALA A 153 2.96 6.53 -24.47
CA ALA A 153 3.82 7.58 -23.94
C ALA A 153 5.28 7.15 -23.68
N GLY A 154 5.73 6.06 -24.31
CA GLY A 154 7.09 5.52 -24.21
C GLY A 154 7.93 5.82 -25.43
#